data_AF-A0A2X0IGS2-F1
#
_entry.id   AF-A0A2X0IGS2-F1
#
_cell.length_a   1.000
_cell.length_b   1.000
_cell.length_c   1.000
_cell.angle_alpha   90.00
_cell.angle_beta   90.00
_cell.angle_gamma   90.00
#
_symmetry.space_group_name_H-M   'P 1'
#
loop_
_entity.id
_entity.type
_entity.pdbx_description
1 polymer ?
#
loop_
_entity_poly.entity_id
_entity_poly.type
_entity_poly.pdbx_seq_one_letter_code
_entity_poly.pdbx_strand_id
1 'polypeptide(L)'
;MRLSRRASWFLTAFGVWSIWIWVTFFKNLWADHEGLAFTHGDHGKPTAYFWIHAALAVSSLLLGLVVGSLGVRSLRGFRSAEKIADPA
;
A
#
# COMPACT_ATOMS: atom_id res chain seq x y z
N MET A 1 -18.46 15.50 2.47
CA MET A 1 -17.41 16.49 2.16
C MET A 1 -16.61 15.98 0.97
N ARG A 2 -16.33 16.79 -0.07
CA ARG A 2 -15.47 16.37 -1.19
C ARG A 2 -14.00 16.67 -0.85
N LEU A 3 -13.11 15.70 -1.04
CA LEU A 3 -11.67 15.90 -0.86
C LEU A 3 -11.13 16.88 -1.90
N SER A 4 -10.20 17.77 -1.59
CA SER A 4 -9.61 18.62 -2.63
C SER A 4 -8.85 17.80 -3.70
N ARG A 5 -8.67 18.35 -4.91
CA ARG A 5 -7.89 17.67 -5.97
C ARG A 5 -6.45 17.38 -5.51
N ARG A 6 -5.83 18.30 -4.76
CA ARG A 6 -4.49 18.11 -4.18
C ARG A 6 -4.47 16.96 -3.17
N ALA A 7 -5.43 16.91 -2.25
CA ALA A 7 -5.53 15.83 -1.28
C ALA A 7 -5.77 14.47 -1.97
N SER A 8 -6.57 14.43 -3.04
CA SER A 8 -6.85 13.21 -3.79
C SER A 8 -5.60 12.64 -4.48
N TRP A 9 -4.77 13.52 -5.06
CA TRP A 9 -3.47 13.14 -5.59
C TRP A 9 -2.51 12.66 -4.50
N PHE A 10 -2.49 13.36 -3.35
CA PHE A 10 -1.69 12.93 -2.20
C PHE A 10 -2.07 11.52 -1.75
N LEU A 11 -3.36 11.21 -1.55
CA LEU A 11 -3.79 9.86 -1.16
C LEU A 11 -3.42 8.81 -2.20
N THR A 12 -3.54 9.14 -3.49
CA THR A 12 -3.15 8.23 -4.58
C THR A 12 -1.66 7.93 -4.55
N ALA A 13 -0.83 8.97 -4.49
CA ALA A 13 0.63 8.84 -4.42
C ALA A 13 1.08 8.11 -3.15
N PHE A 14 0.46 8.42 -2.01
CA PHE A 14 0.71 7.74 -0.74
C PHE A 14 0.35 6.25 -0.81
N GLY A 15 -0.76 5.90 -1.45
CA GLY A 15 -1.12 4.50 -1.69
C GLY A 15 -0.08 3.76 -2.53
N VAL A 16 0.38 4.37 -3.63
CA VAL A 16 1.44 3.79 -4.48
C VAL A 16 2.76 3.63 -3.72
N TRP A 17 3.15 4.65 -2.96
CA TRP A 17 4.34 4.60 -2.11
C TRP A 17 4.24 3.51 -1.03
N SER A 18 3.08 3.39 -0.39
CA SER A 18 2.81 2.35 0.61
C SER A 18 2.96 0.96 0.02
N ILE A 19 2.40 0.71 -1.18
CA ILE A 19 2.59 -0.56 -1.89
C ILE A 19 4.08 -0.84 -2.11
N TRP A 20 4.84 0.15 -2.58
CA TRP A 20 6.27 0.01 -2.83
C TRP A 20 7.05 -0.40 -1.57
N ILE A 21 6.83 0.31 -0.46
CA ILE A 21 7.48 0.04 0.84
C ILE A 21 7.16 -1.37 1.32
N TRP A 22 5.87 -1.73 1.40
CA TRP A 22 5.45 -2.98 2.04
C TRP A 22 5.78 -4.21 1.19
N VAL A 23 5.69 -4.12 -0.14
CA VAL A 23 6.14 -5.19 -1.02
C VAL A 23 7.66 -5.39 -0.90
N THR A 24 8.44 -4.31 -0.89
CA THR A 24 9.90 -4.39 -0.75
C THR A 24 10.29 -4.98 0.61
N PHE A 25 9.66 -4.50 1.68
CA PHE A 25 9.86 -5.04 3.03
C PHE A 25 9.51 -6.53 3.11
N PHE A 26 8.35 -6.94 2.59
CA PHE A 26 7.94 -8.34 2.62
C PHE A 26 8.89 -9.24 1.80
N LYS A 27 9.40 -8.76 0.66
CA LYS A 27 10.43 -9.47 -0.11
C LYS A 27 11.72 -9.65 0.70
N ASN A 28 12.15 -8.62 1.42
CA ASN A 28 13.36 -8.70 2.26
C ASN A 28 13.15 -9.58 3.49
N LEU A 29 11.95 -9.54 4.08
CA LEU A 29 11.55 -10.43 5.18
C LEU A 29 11.56 -11.89 4.72
N TRP A 30 10.98 -12.17 3.55
CA TRP A 30 10.98 -13.51 2.98
C TRP A 30 12.39 -13.97 2.61
N ALA A 31 13.25 -13.10 2.09
CA ALA A 31 14.65 -13.40 1.80
C ALA A 31 15.54 -13.53 3.05
N ASP A 32 14.96 -13.41 4.25
CA ASP A 32 15.66 -13.47 5.53
C ASP A 32 16.88 -12.54 5.62
N HIS A 33 16.76 -11.31 5.11
CA HIS A 33 17.89 -10.38 5.02
C HIS A 33 18.52 -10.06 6.38
N GLU A 34 17.73 -10.12 7.45
CA GLU A 34 18.17 -9.87 8.83
C GLU A 34 18.57 -11.15 9.58
N GLY A 35 18.32 -12.34 9.01
CA GLY A 35 18.60 -13.63 9.66
C GLY A 35 17.69 -13.96 10.85
N LEU A 36 16.52 -13.29 10.95
CA LEU A 36 15.56 -13.44 12.05
C LEU A 36 14.27 -14.12 11.62
N ALA A 37 13.99 -14.19 10.32
CA ALA A 37 12.71 -14.67 9.80
C ALA A 37 12.59 -16.18 9.91
N PHE A 38 13.69 -16.91 9.74
CA PHE A 38 13.66 -18.37 9.79
C PHE A 38 14.78 -18.95 10.64
N THR A 39 14.51 -20.08 11.29
CA THR A 39 15.56 -20.80 12.02
C THR A 39 16.42 -21.59 11.04
N HIS A 40 17.74 -21.59 11.24
CA HIS A 40 18.71 -22.36 10.42
C HIS A 40 18.81 -21.94 8.94
N GLY A 41 18.23 -20.79 8.56
CA GLY A 41 18.33 -20.25 7.21
C GLY A 41 17.54 -21.01 6.14
N ASP A 42 16.67 -21.95 6.53
CA ASP A 42 15.71 -22.59 5.63
C ASP A 42 14.31 -21.96 5.77
N HIS A 43 13.51 -21.93 4.70
CA HIS A 43 12.13 -21.43 4.79
C HIS A 43 11.16 -22.39 5.49
N GLY A 44 11.66 -23.50 6.08
CA GLY A 44 10.85 -24.56 6.68
C GLY A 44 10.39 -24.26 8.10
N LYS A 45 11.05 -23.34 8.80
CA LYS A 45 10.78 -23.02 10.21
C LYS A 45 10.71 -21.51 10.45
N PRO A 46 9.57 -20.86 10.10
CA PRO A 46 9.37 -19.44 10.35
C PRO A 46 9.29 -19.13 11.85
N THR A 47 9.90 -18.03 12.25
CA THR A 47 9.93 -17.56 13.65
C THR A 47 8.69 -16.71 13.99
N ALA A 48 8.52 -16.37 15.27
CA ALA A 48 7.54 -15.37 15.69
C ALA A 48 7.80 -13.99 15.06
N TYR A 49 9.09 -13.63 14.88
CA TYR A 49 9.49 -12.41 14.20
C TYR A 49 8.92 -12.35 12.78
N PHE A 50 9.05 -13.45 12.01
CA PHE A 50 8.46 -13.54 10.68
C PHE A 50 6.95 -13.32 10.70
N TRP A 51 6.21 -14.05 11.55
CA TRP A 51 4.75 -13.97 11.56
C TRP A 51 4.22 -12.60 11.93
N ILE A 52 4.82 -11.96 12.94
CA ILE A 52 4.43 -10.60 13.37
C ILE A 52 4.66 -9.61 12.23
N HIS A 53 5.85 -9.62 11.62
CA HIS A 53 6.19 -8.67 10.55
C HIS A 53 5.44 -8.95 9.25
N ALA A 54 5.21 -10.22 8.91
CA ALA A 54 4.39 -10.61 7.78
C ALA A 54 2.94 -10.11 7.95
N ALA A 55 2.34 -10.32 9.12
CA ALA A 55 1.00 -9.82 9.41
C ALA A 55 0.92 -8.29 9.36
N LEU A 56 1.90 -7.59 9.94
CA LEU A 56 2.01 -6.13 9.89
C LEU A 56 2.17 -5.61 8.45
N ALA A 57 3.03 -6.25 7.66
CA ALA A 57 3.28 -5.87 6.27
C ALA A 57 2.03 -6.07 5.40
N VAL A 58 1.37 -7.22 5.50
CA VAL A 58 0.14 -7.51 4.74
C VAL A 58 -0.98 -6.56 5.14
N SER A 59 -1.19 -6.35 6.44
CA SER A 59 -2.23 -5.43 6.93
C SER A 59 -1.98 -4.00 6.45
N SER A 60 -0.73 -3.54 6.54
CA SER A 60 -0.35 -2.19 6.11
C SER A 60 -0.42 -2.01 4.60
N LEU A 61 -0.10 -3.05 3.82
CA LEU A 61 -0.29 -3.07 2.36
C LEU A 61 -1.77 -2.91 2.00
N LEU A 62 -2.67 -3.64 2.68
CA LEU A 62 -4.12 -3.52 2.48
C LEU A 62 -4.62 -2.11 2.81
N LEU A 63 -4.17 -1.52 3.93
CA LEU A 63 -4.49 -0.14 4.28
C LEU A 63 -4.00 0.85 3.21
N GLY A 64 -2.77 0.65 2.69
CA GLY A 64 -2.23 1.42 1.57
C GLY A 64 -3.09 1.34 0.31
N LEU A 65 -3.55 0.15 -0.05
CA LEU A 65 -4.46 -0.08 -1.18
C LEU A 65 -5.81 0.62 -0.98
N VAL A 66 -6.39 0.53 0.22
CA VAL A 66 -7.64 1.23 0.55
C VAL A 66 -7.46 2.73 0.38
N VAL A 67 -6.42 3.32 0.99
CA VAL A 67 -6.13 4.76 0.89
C VAL A 67 -5.90 5.20 -0.56
N GLY A 68 -5.08 4.45 -1.31
CA GLY A 68 -4.83 4.71 -2.72
C GLY A 68 -6.11 4.65 -3.56
N SER A 69 -6.97 3.65 -3.30
CA SER A 69 -8.24 3.49 -4.01
C SER A 69 -9.21 4.65 -3.77
N LEU A 70 -9.24 5.20 -2.55
CA LEU A 70 -10.01 6.40 -2.22
C LEU A 70 -9.48 7.63 -2.96
N GLY A 71 -8.16 7.79 -3.05
CA GLY A 71 -7.54 8.84 -3.87
C GLY A 71 -7.94 8.75 -5.34
N VAL A 72 -7.81 7.57 -5.95
CA VAL A 72 -8.19 7.33 -7.35
C VAL A 72 -9.67 7.57 -7.59
N ARG A 73 -10.54 7.08 -6.70
CA ARG A 73 -12.00 7.27 -6.81
C ARG A 73 -12.36 8.75 -6.74
N SER A 74 -11.71 9.50 -5.85
CA SER A 74 -11.91 10.95 -5.74
C SER A 74 -11.49 11.68 -7.01
N LEU A 75 -10.32 11.36 -7.60
CA LEU A 75 -9.84 11.96 -8.86
C LEU A 75 -10.77 11.66 -10.04
N ARG A 76 -11.30 10.42 -10.15
CA ARG A 76 -12.27 10.06 -11.19
C ARG A 76 -13.56 10.87 -11.06
N GLY A 77 -14.05 11.08 -9.84
CA GLY A 77 -15.22 11.93 -9.58
C GLY A 77 -15.03 13.39 -10.02
N PHE A 78 -13.83 13.96 -9.84
CA PHE A 78 -13.50 15.30 -10.32
C PHE A 78 -13.47 15.39 -11.84
N ARG A 79 -12.85 14.43 -12.53
CA ARG A 79 -12.84 14.37 -14.00
C ARG A 79 -14.24 14.28 -14.60
N SER A 80 -15.12 13.49 -13.98
CA SER A 80 -16.51 13.38 -14.43
C SER A 80 -17.29 14.69 -14.23
N ALA A 81 -17.10 15.38 -13.11
CA ALA A 81 -17.75 16.67 -12.86
C ALA A 81 -17.24 17.78 -13.80
N GLU A 82 -15.94 17.82 -14.07
CA GLU A 82 -15.32 18.75 -15.01
C GLU A 82 -15.86 18.54 -16.43
N LYS A 83 -15.94 17.29 -16.90
CA LYS A 83 -16.50 16.96 -18.23
C LYS A 83 -17.98 17.33 -18.39
N ILE A 84 -18.77 17.28 -17.31
CA ILE A 84 -20.19 17.70 -17.36
C ILE A 84 -20.31 19.22 -17.43
N ALA A 85 -19.41 19.95 -16.75
CA ALA A 85 -19.43 21.41 -16.71
C ALA A 85 -18.92 22.06 -18.02
N ASP A 86 -18.14 21.32 -18.81
CA ASP A 86 -17.63 21.77 -20.12
C ASP A 86 -18.15 20.83 -21.24
N PRO A 87 -19.39 21.03 -21.71
CA PRO A 87 -20.01 20.17 -22.73
C PRO A 87 -19.62 20.54 -24.17
N ALA A 88 -18.49 21.22 -24.37
CA ALA A 88 -18.02 21.72 -25.67
C ALA A 88 -18.18 20.71 -26.83
#